data_AF-Q2Y9H5-F1
#
_entry.id   AF-Q2Y9H5-F1
#
_cell.length_a   1.000
_cell.length_b   1.000
_cell.length_c   1.000
_cell.angle_alpha   90.00
_cell.angle_beta   90.00
_cell.angle_gamma   90.00
#
_symmetry.space_group_name_H-M   'P 1'
#
loop_
_entity.id
_entity.type
_entity.pdbx_description
1 polymer ?
#
loop_
_entity_poly.entity_id
_entity_poly.type
_entity_poly.pdbx_seq_one_letter_code
_entity_poly.pdbx_strand_id
1 'polypeptide(L)'
;MPSISSAAEQVLIDQGAEWTASARKDFYTRDQGSRIMPLRWISALKQPDGQPFMAESLGRYGYLPNKTSKPAGLPVGFTVASGSEGQEIGMNCSACHTRQIEFNGTAYLIDGGPGIVDFQSFLADLDASVKTVLTNKQAFTDFARAVLGPSVTSKDKEKLQKAVKAWYLPYHTHYHLCGHKKP
;
A
#
# COMPACT_ATOMS: atom_id res chain seq x y z
N MET A 1 20.43 1.07 5.74
CA MET A 1 20.07 2.51 5.73
C MET A 1 19.71 2.90 7.15
N PRO A 2 20.04 4.11 7.63
CA PRO A 2 19.59 4.53 8.94
C PRO A 2 18.05 4.50 8.95
N SER A 3 17.47 3.87 9.97
CA SER A 3 16.03 3.80 10.16
C SER A 3 15.50 5.21 10.36
N ILE A 4 14.71 5.70 9.40
CA ILE A 4 13.92 6.91 9.58
C ILE A 4 13.01 6.64 10.78
N SER A 5 13.16 7.43 11.84
CA SER A 5 12.37 7.21 13.06
C SER A 5 10.91 7.49 12.76
N SER A 6 10.11 6.42 12.69
CA SER A 6 8.65 6.48 12.53
C SER A 6 7.94 7.17 13.71
N ALA A 7 8.65 7.50 14.80
CA ALA A 7 8.06 7.94 16.06
C ALA A 7 8.14 9.45 16.32
N ALA A 8 9.00 10.20 15.63
CA ALA A 8 9.09 11.65 15.84
C ALA A 8 7.93 12.36 15.13
N GLU A 9 7.30 13.32 15.81
CA GLU A 9 6.27 14.17 15.20
C GLU A 9 6.90 15.01 14.08
N GLN A 10 6.41 14.83 12.85
CA GLN A 10 6.92 15.53 11.67
C GLN A 10 6.60 17.02 11.78
N VAL A 11 7.61 17.86 11.61
CA VAL A 11 7.45 19.31 11.54
C VAL A 11 7.09 19.69 10.11
N LEU A 12 5.90 20.25 9.93
CA LEU A 12 5.51 20.88 8.67
C LEU A 12 6.33 22.15 8.49
N ILE A 13 6.98 22.31 7.33
CA ILE A 13 7.64 23.58 7.00
C ILE A 13 6.61 24.57 6.43
N ASP A 14 6.94 25.86 6.52
CA ASP A 14 6.19 26.88 5.79
C ASP A 14 6.46 26.74 4.29
N GLN A 15 5.42 26.41 3.53
CA GLN A 15 5.45 26.25 2.07
C GLN A 15 4.59 27.32 1.38
N GLY A 16 4.22 28.39 2.10
CA GLY A 16 3.36 29.46 1.63
C GLY A 16 1.89 29.29 2.05
N ALA A 17 1.13 30.38 1.87
CA ALA A 17 -0.24 30.51 2.38
C ALA A 17 -1.26 29.53 1.78
N GLU A 18 -1.00 29.02 0.56
CA GLU A 18 -1.89 28.09 -0.14
C GLU A 18 -1.88 26.68 0.46
N TRP A 19 -0.79 26.29 1.12
CA TRP A 19 -0.73 25.04 1.86
C TRP A 19 -1.47 25.20 3.20
N THR A 20 -2.80 25.24 3.12
CA THR A 20 -3.67 25.14 4.29
C THR A 20 -3.77 23.69 4.77
N ALA A 21 -4.27 23.48 6.00
CA ALA A 21 -4.53 22.12 6.50
C ALA A 21 -5.50 21.33 5.60
N SER A 22 -6.51 22.01 5.03
CA SER A 22 -7.47 21.39 4.10
C SER A 22 -6.80 21.01 2.78
N ALA A 23 -5.98 21.91 2.22
CA ALA A 23 -5.24 21.66 0.97
C ALA A 23 -4.28 20.47 1.12
N ARG A 24 -3.55 20.37 2.24
CA ARG A 24 -2.68 19.21 2.54
C ARG A 24 -3.47 17.91 2.64
N LYS A 25 -4.57 17.92 3.38
CA LYS A 25 -5.42 16.74 3.52
C LYS A 25 -5.95 16.27 2.17
N ASP A 26 -6.42 17.19 1.34
CA ASP A 26 -6.88 16.88 -0.01
C ASP A 26 -5.73 16.35 -0.88
N PHE A 27 -4.55 16.98 -0.86
CA PHE A 27 -3.35 16.49 -1.54
C PHE A 27 -3.01 15.03 -1.17
N TYR A 28 -3.11 14.68 0.12
CA TYR A 28 -2.82 13.33 0.61
C TYR A 28 -3.89 12.28 0.30
N THR A 29 -5.12 12.69 0.03
CA THR A 29 -6.27 11.75 0.03
C THR A 29 -7.15 11.81 -1.21
N ARG A 30 -6.93 12.77 -2.12
CA ARG A 30 -7.72 12.91 -3.34
C ARG A 30 -7.56 11.68 -4.23
N ASP A 31 -8.67 11.04 -4.56
CA ASP A 31 -8.72 9.97 -5.55
C ASP A 31 -8.40 10.52 -6.95
N GLN A 32 -7.45 9.89 -7.63
CA GLN A 32 -7.01 10.23 -8.99
C GLN A 32 -7.26 9.07 -9.97
N GLY A 33 -8.07 8.10 -9.58
CA GLY A 33 -8.52 7.01 -10.46
C GLY A 33 -7.59 5.80 -10.54
N SER A 34 -6.46 5.80 -9.83
CA SER A 34 -5.58 4.62 -9.78
C SER A 34 -6.17 3.52 -8.91
N ARG A 35 -5.97 2.26 -9.30
CA ARG A 35 -6.44 1.09 -8.56
C ARG A 35 -5.33 0.04 -8.57
N ILE A 36 -4.90 -0.38 -7.39
CA ILE A 36 -3.91 -1.46 -7.22
C ILE A 36 -4.64 -2.79 -7.07
N MET A 37 -5.47 -2.91 -6.03
CA MET A 37 -6.21 -4.13 -5.73
C MET A 37 -7.36 -3.87 -4.76
N PRO A 38 -8.27 -4.84 -4.54
CA PRO A 38 -9.30 -4.73 -3.50
C PRO A 38 -8.68 -4.50 -2.12
N LEU A 39 -9.17 -3.50 -1.39
CA LEU A 39 -8.67 -3.12 -0.07
C LEU A 39 -8.69 -4.31 0.91
N ARG A 40 -9.77 -5.10 0.88
CA ARG A 40 -9.89 -6.30 1.71
C ARG A 40 -8.81 -7.35 1.42
N TRP A 41 -8.29 -7.40 0.19
CA TRP A 41 -7.23 -8.33 -0.17
C TRP A 41 -5.89 -7.86 0.38
N ILE A 42 -5.47 -6.61 0.11
CA ILE A 42 -4.18 -6.11 0.61
C ILE A 42 -4.11 -6.15 2.15
N SER A 43 -5.22 -5.89 2.83
CA SER A 43 -5.32 -5.97 4.29
C SER A 43 -5.21 -7.41 4.83
N ALA A 44 -5.52 -8.41 4.01
CA ALA A 44 -5.40 -9.83 4.35
C ALA A 44 -4.05 -10.44 3.95
N LEU A 45 -3.26 -9.73 3.13
CA LEU A 45 -1.93 -10.18 2.74
C LEU A 45 -0.95 -10.13 3.90
N LYS A 46 0.02 -11.04 3.85
CA LYS A 46 1.10 -11.15 4.83
C LYS A 46 2.45 -11.03 4.15
N GLN A 47 3.42 -10.56 4.91
CA GLN A 47 4.84 -10.62 4.62
C GLN A 47 5.38 -12.06 4.87
N PRO A 48 6.57 -12.41 4.36
CA PRO A 48 7.17 -13.74 4.57
C PRO A 48 7.38 -14.11 6.04
N ASP A 49 7.57 -13.12 6.91
CA ASP A 49 7.71 -13.27 8.36
C ASP A 49 6.35 -13.42 9.09
N GLY A 50 5.24 -13.35 8.35
CA GLY A 50 3.88 -13.48 8.87
C GLY A 50 3.23 -12.15 9.31
N GLN A 51 3.96 -11.03 9.31
CA GLN A 51 3.40 -9.72 9.62
C GLN A 51 2.39 -9.26 8.56
N PRO A 52 1.42 -8.38 8.90
CA PRO A 52 0.53 -7.79 7.91
C PRO A 52 1.32 -7.10 6.79
N PHE A 53 0.86 -7.22 5.54
CA PHE A 53 1.52 -6.55 4.41
C PHE A 53 1.51 -5.03 4.56
N MET A 54 0.44 -4.45 5.13
CA MET A 54 0.31 -3.01 5.38
C MET A 54 0.93 -2.54 6.71
N ALA A 55 1.76 -3.37 7.37
CA ALA A 55 2.41 -3.00 8.62
C ALA A 55 3.19 -1.69 8.48
N GLU A 56 3.12 -0.86 9.55
CA GLU A 56 3.78 0.45 9.64
C GLU A 56 3.46 1.38 8.46
N SER A 57 2.25 1.28 7.89
CA SER A 57 1.84 2.07 6.71
C SER A 57 2.86 1.99 5.59
N LEU A 58 3.38 0.79 5.32
CA LEU A 58 4.36 0.54 4.25
C LEU A 58 5.68 1.34 4.42
N GLY A 59 6.03 1.77 5.64
CA GLY A 59 7.24 2.52 5.94
C GLY A 59 8.54 1.83 5.51
N ARG A 60 8.55 0.50 5.43
CA ARG A 60 9.67 -0.29 4.88
C ARG A 60 10.02 0.04 3.42
N TYR A 61 9.09 0.62 2.66
CA TYR A 61 9.32 1.11 1.30
C TYR A 61 9.49 2.64 1.25
N GLY A 62 9.62 3.31 2.40
CA GLY A 62 9.81 4.76 2.49
C GLY A 62 8.52 5.58 2.39
N TYR A 63 7.34 4.94 2.36
CA TYR A 63 6.08 5.69 2.44
C TYR A 63 5.89 6.30 3.82
N LEU A 64 5.33 7.51 3.84
CA LEU A 64 5.15 8.29 5.07
C LEU A 64 3.79 7.99 5.70
N PRO A 65 3.69 7.90 7.03
CA PRO A 65 2.43 7.61 7.70
C PRO A 65 1.45 8.79 7.56
N ASN A 66 0.18 8.50 7.29
CA ASN A 66 -0.89 9.49 7.37
C ASN A 66 -1.79 9.20 8.59
N LYS A 67 -1.50 9.83 9.73
CA LYS A 67 -2.25 9.63 10.99
C LYS A 67 -3.75 9.95 10.86
N THR A 68 -4.14 10.74 9.86
CA THR A 68 -5.53 11.15 9.63
C THR A 68 -6.24 10.31 8.57
N SER A 69 -5.58 9.29 8.03
CA SER A 69 -6.11 8.48 6.94
C SER A 69 -7.45 7.83 7.31
N LYS A 70 -8.31 7.69 6.30
CA LYS A 70 -9.58 6.97 6.40
C LYS A 70 -9.68 6.01 5.21
N PRO A 71 -9.71 4.68 5.43
CA PRO A 71 -9.49 3.97 6.70
C PRO A 71 -8.11 4.26 7.33
N ALA A 72 -7.99 4.00 8.64
CA ALA A 72 -6.75 4.23 9.39
C ALA A 72 -5.62 3.30 8.91
N GLY A 73 -4.38 3.79 8.97
CA GLY A 73 -3.17 3.02 8.64
C GLY A 73 -2.74 3.09 7.17
N LEU A 74 -3.39 3.92 6.35
CA LEU A 74 -2.93 4.17 4.98
C LEU A 74 -1.77 5.18 5.00
N PRO A 75 -0.75 5.00 4.15
CA PRO A 75 0.30 5.99 3.96
C PRO A 75 -0.23 7.26 3.26
N VAL A 76 0.56 8.34 3.33
CA VAL A 76 0.36 9.54 2.50
C VAL A 76 0.22 9.13 1.04
N GLY A 77 -0.83 9.62 0.39
CA GLY A 77 -1.12 9.37 -1.01
C GLY A 77 -1.72 8.02 -1.33
N PHE A 78 -1.98 7.16 -0.35
CA PHE A 78 -2.80 5.97 -0.58
C PHE A 78 -4.27 6.30 -0.34
N THR A 79 -5.09 5.97 -1.31
CA THR A 79 -6.52 6.30 -1.33
C THR A 79 -7.36 5.03 -1.39
N VAL A 80 -8.61 5.16 -0.98
CA VAL A 80 -9.61 4.09 -1.12
C VAL A 80 -10.79 4.67 -1.86
N ALA A 81 -11.21 3.94 -2.89
CA ALA A 81 -12.35 4.32 -3.70
C ALA A 81 -13.12 3.08 -4.14
N SER A 82 -14.36 3.28 -4.60
CA SER A 82 -15.16 2.20 -5.16
C SER A 82 -14.54 1.69 -6.46
N GLY A 83 -14.57 0.37 -6.63
CA GLY A 83 -14.09 -0.35 -7.79
C GLY A 83 -14.90 -1.63 -8.04
N SER A 84 -14.37 -2.49 -8.91
CA SER A 84 -15.09 -3.66 -9.45
C SER A 84 -15.35 -4.75 -8.42
N GLU A 85 -14.47 -4.88 -7.43
CA GLU A 85 -14.48 -5.92 -6.39
C GLU A 85 -14.75 -5.33 -4.99
N GLY A 86 -15.41 -4.16 -4.94
CA GLY A 86 -15.73 -3.41 -3.73
C GLY A 86 -14.84 -2.18 -3.56
N GLN A 87 -14.43 -1.89 -2.32
CA GLN A 87 -13.43 -0.84 -2.07
C GLN A 87 -12.06 -1.31 -2.56
N GLU A 88 -11.38 -0.48 -3.34
CA GLU A 88 -10.06 -0.73 -3.91
C GLU A 88 -9.06 0.31 -3.38
N ILE A 89 -7.86 -0.16 -3.06
CA ILE A 89 -6.75 0.71 -2.68
C ILE A 89 -6.05 1.22 -3.93
N GLY A 90 -5.73 2.51 -3.94
CA GLY A 90 -4.99 3.18 -5.01
C GLY A 90 -3.90 4.08 -4.43
N MET A 91 -3.20 4.76 -5.33
CA MET A 91 -2.20 5.77 -5.02
C MET A 91 -2.48 7.07 -5.79
N ASN A 92 -2.20 8.21 -5.19
CA ASN A 92 -2.23 9.51 -5.84
C ASN A 92 -0.81 10.10 -5.91
N CYS A 93 -0.68 11.27 -6.54
CA CYS A 93 0.62 11.94 -6.70
C CYS A 93 1.42 12.07 -5.40
N SER A 94 0.77 12.33 -4.26
CA SER A 94 1.47 12.60 -2.98
C SER A 94 2.22 11.40 -2.43
N ALA A 95 1.91 10.16 -2.86
CA ALA A 95 2.67 8.99 -2.44
C ALA A 95 4.12 9.01 -2.94
N CYS A 96 4.36 9.66 -4.09
CA CYS A 96 5.70 9.86 -4.66
C CYS A 96 6.18 11.31 -4.49
N HIS A 97 5.27 12.27 -4.33
CA HIS A 97 5.54 13.70 -4.22
C HIS A 97 5.33 14.22 -2.80
N THR A 98 5.82 13.50 -1.80
CA THR A 98 5.95 13.99 -0.43
C THR A 98 7.28 13.53 0.13
N ARG A 99 8.06 14.46 0.68
CA ARG A 99 9.43 14.19 1.15
C ARG A 99 9.55 14.44 2.64
N GLN A 100 10.20 13.52 3.35
CA GLN A 100 10.77 13.76 4.67
C GLN A 100 12.28 13.99 4.55
N ILE A 101 12.80 15.01 5.22
CA ILE A 101 14.23 15.20 5.48
C ILE A 101 14.47 15.21 6.99
N GLU A 102 15.62 14.70 7.43
CA GLU A 102 16.02 14.77 8.83
C GLU A 102 17.18 15.77 8.98
N PHE A 103 17.03 16.71 9.90
CA PHE A 103 18.09 17.67 10.22
C PHE A 103 18.11 17.92 11.74
N ASN A 104 19.28 17.73 12.36
CA ASN A 104 19.47 17.84 13.81
C ASN A 104 18.46 17.04 14.65
N GLY A 105 18.10 15.83 14.19
CA GLY A 105 17.13 14.96 14.87
C GLY A 105 15.66 15.34 14.67
N THR A 106 15.38 16.40 13.89
CA THR A 106 14.02 16.81 13.53
C THR A 106 13.66 16.31 12.14
N ALA A 107 12.51 15.65 12.02
CA ALA A 107 11.92 15.24 10.76
C ALA A 107 11.08 16.39 10.18
N TYR A 108 11.48 16.93 9.03
CA TYR A 108 10.74 17.97 8.31
C TYR A 108 10.01 17.37 7.11
N LEU A 109 8.73 17.69 6.98
CA LEU A 109 7.87 17.23 5.89
C LEU A 109 7.71 18.30 4.83
N ILE A 110 7.88 17.92 3.57
CA ILE A 110 7.83 18.79 2.39
C ILE A 110 6.81 18.21 1.41
N ASP A 111 5.67 18.89 1.29
CA ASP A 111 4.62 18.55 0.33
C ASP A 111 5.00 18.95 -1.09
N GLY A 112 4.78 18.06 -2.06
CA GLY A 112 5.20 18.26 -3.46
C GLY A 112 6.68 17.94 -3.74
N GLY A 113 7.50 17.72 -2.71
CA GLY A 113 8.90 17.33 -2.85
C GLY A 113 9.08 15.87 -3.32
N PRO A 114 10.23 15.50 -3.93
CA PRO A 114 10.47 14.14 -4.39
C PRO A 114 10.67 13.17 -3.21
N GLY A 115 9.73 12.24 -3.05
CA GLY A 115 9.76 11.21 -2.01
C GLY A 115 10.93 10.23 -2.20
N ILE A 116 11.40 9.65 -1.09
CA ILE A 116 12.30 8.49 -1.12
C ILE A 116 11.43 7.26 -0.95
N VAL A 117 10.91 6.75 -2.06
CA VAL A 117 10.06 5.54 -2.06
C VAL A 117 10.66 4.46 -2.92
N ASP A 118 10.71 3.24 -2.39
CA ASP A 118 11.10 2.04 -3.13
C ASP A 118 9.86 1.37 -3.73
N PHE A 119 9.34 1.97 -4.78
CA PHE A 119 8.15 1.48 -5.48
C PHE A 119 8.39 0.10 -6.12
N GLN A 120 9.61 -0.19 -6.56
CA GLN A 120 9.94 -1.47 -7.20
C GLN A 120 9.88 -2.62 -6.20
N SER A 121 10.47 -2.45 -5.02
CA SER A 121 10.37 -3.46 -3.94
C SER A 121 8.94 -3.62 -3.44
N PHE A 122 8.15 -2.53 -3.36
CA PHE A 122 6.71 -2.63 -3.04
C PHE A 122 5.96 -3.53 -4.02
N LEU A 123 6.19 -3.35 -5.33
CA LEU A 123 5.53 -4.18 -6.35
C LEU A 123 6.04 -5.63 -6.31
N ALA A 124 7.34 -5.84 -6.13
CA ALA A 124 7.96 -7.16 -6.05
C ALA A 124 7.39 -7.99 -4.89
N ASP A 125 7.27 -7.37 -3.72
CA ASP A 125 6.74 -8.04 -2.53
C ASP A 125 5.23 -8.25 -2.62
N LEU A 126 4.50 -7.36 -3.30
CA LEU A 126 3.08 -7.58 -3.59
C LEU A 126 2.90 -8.79 -4.53
N ASP A 127 3.72 -8.93 -5.58
CA ASP A 127 3.75 -10.11 -6.45
C ASP A 127 4.01 -11.38 -5.63
N ALA A 128 5.04 -11.37 -4.79
CA ALA A 128 5.43 -12.51 -3.97
C ALA A 128 4.37 -12.90 -2.92
N SER A 129 3.72 -11.91 -2.29
CA SER A 129 2.67 -12.15 -1.30
C SER A 129 1.44 -12.81 -1.94
N VAL A 130 1.00 -12.30 -3.10
CA VAL A 130 -0.14 -12.89 -3.82
C VAL A 130 0.21 -14.25 -4.42
N LYS A 131 1.45 -14.44 -4.91
CA LYS A 131 1.96 -15.76 -5.32
C LYS A 131 1.84 -16.77 -4.18
N THR A 132 2.23 -16.37 -2.98
CA THR A 132 2.16 -17.22 -1.78
C THR A 132 0.72 -17.60 -1.47
N VAL A 133 -0.22 -16.65 -1.54
CA VAL A 133 -1.66 -16.92 -1.40
C VAL A 133 -2.15 -17.94 -2.45
N LEU A 134 -1.65 -17.90 -3.68
CA LEU A 134 -2.09 -18.81 -4.75
C LEU A 134 -1.44 -20.19 -4.73
N THR A 135 -0.25 -20.33 -4.12
CA THR A 135 0.57 -21.54 -4.18
C THR A 135 0.68 -22.29 -2.86
N ASN A 136 0.35 -21.66 -1.73
CA ASN A 136 0.36 -22.28 -0.41
C ASN A 136 -1.07 -22.45 0.14
N LYS A 137 -1.46 -23.70 0.43
CA LYS A 137 -2.82 -24.05 0.89
C LYS A 137 -3.21 -23.40 2.22
N GLN A 138 -2.28 -23.30 3.16
CA GLN A 138 -2.55 -22.69 4.46
C GLN A 138 -2.67 -21.16 4.32
N ALA A 139 -1.76 -20.54 3.56
CA ALA A 139 -1.82 -19.10 3.27
C ALA A 139 -3.14 -18.72 2.59
N PHE A 140 -3.59 -19.51 1.60
CA PHE A 140 -4.90 -19.31 0.97
C PHE A 140 -6.05 -19.44 1.97
N THR A 141 -5.99 -20.43 2.86
CA THR A 141 -7.04 -20.66 3.86
C THR A 141 -7.18 -19.47 4.81
N ASP A 142 -6.06 -18.92 5.27
CA ASP A 142 -6.06 -17.76 6.18
C ASP A 142 -6.48 -16.48 5.45
N PHE A 143 -6.00 -16.27 4.22
CA PHE A 143 -6.42 -15.17 3.35
C PHE A 143 -7.93 -15.22 3.08
N ALA A 144 -8.47 -16.38 2.71
CA ALA A 144 -9.90 -16.54 2.43
C ALA A 144 -10.76 -16.27 3.66
N ARG A 145 -10.33 -16.72 4.85
CA ARG A 145 -11.01 -16.43 6.12
C ARG A 145 -11.01 -14.92 6.42
N ALA A 146 -9.89 -14.23 6.19
CA ALA A 146 -9.78 -12.80 6.42
C ALA A 146 -10.63 -11.98 5.43
N VAL A 147 -10.71 -12.41 4.16
CA VAL A 147 -11.45 -11.70 3.10
C VAL A 147 -12.96 -11.94 3.14
N LEU A 148 -13.38 -13.17 3.45
CA LEU A 148 -14.79 -13.61 3.34
C LEU A 148 -15.48 -13.80 4.70
N GLY A 149 -14.72 -13.80 5.81
CA GLY A 149 -15.23 -14.04 7.15
C GLY A 149 -15.26 -15.53 7.55
N PRO A 150 -15.77 -15.84 8.76
CA PRO A 150 -15.67 -17.17 9.36
C PRO A 150 -16.59 -18.22 8.70
N SER A 151 -17.74 -17.81 8.14
CA SER A 151 -18.76 -18.70 7.59
C SER A 151 -18.60 -18.98 6.08
N VAL A 152 -17.35 -19.15 5.64
CA VAL A 152 -17.00 -19.27 4.22
C VAL A 152 -17.29 -20.67 3.66
N THR A 153 -18.02 -20.77 2.55
CA THR A 153 -18.27 -22.05 1.86
C THR A 153 -17.12 -22.44 0.92
N SER A 154 -17.04 -23.71 0.53
CA SER A 154 -16.07 -24.15 -0.50
C SER A 154 -16.26 -23.40 -1.83
N LYS A 155 -17.52 -23.11 -2.21
CA LYS A 155 -17.84 -22.36 -3.43
C LYS A 155 -17.33 -20.92 -3.36
N ASP A 156 -17.41 -20.27 -2.20
CA ASP A 156 -16.89 -18.91 -2.02
C ASP A 156 -15.37 -18.89 -2.10
N LYS A 157 -14.70 -19.89 -1.52
CA LYS A 157 -13.24 -20.05 -1.65
C LYS A 157 -12.83 -20.24 -3.10
N GLU A 158 -13.50 -21.10 -3.85
CA GLU A 158 -13.22 -21.29 -5.27
C GLU A 158 -13.41 -20.02 -6.09
N LYS A 159 -14.49 -19.27 -5.82
CA LYS A 159 -14.75 -17.97 -6.47
C LYS A 159 -13.63 -16.97 -6.15
N LEU A 160 -13.24 -16.86 -4.88
CA LEU A 160 -12.14 -15.99 -4.47
C LEU A 160 -10.82 -16.40 -5.11
N GLN A 161 -10.48 -17.69 -5.13
CA GLN A 161 -9.25 -18.17 -5.73
C GLN A 161 -9.17 -17.81 -7.22
N LYS A 162 -10.30 -17.98 -7.95
CA LYS A 162 -10.40 -17.57 -9.37
C LYS A 162 -10.21 -16.08 -9.54
N ALA A 163 -10.84 -15.25 -8.69
CA ALA A 163 -10.73 -13.80 -8.75
C ALA A 163 -9.29 -13.32 -8.46
N VAL A 164 -8.65 -13.85 -7.41
CA VAL A 164 -7.25 -13.53 -7.08
C VAL A 164 -6.32 -13.95 -8.21
N LYS A 165 -6.52 -15.13 -8.80
CA LYS A 165 -5.73 -15.59 -9.95
C LYS A 165 -5.91 -14.70 -11.17
N ALA A 166 -7.14 -14.25 -11.45
CA ALA A 166 -7.44 -13.35 -12.56
C ALA A 166 -6.78 -11.97 -12.38
N TRP A 167 -6.75 -11.44 -11.17
CA TRP A 167 -6.01 -10.21 -10.84
C TRP A 167 -4.49 -10.40 -10.93
N TYR A 168 -3.99 -11.54 -10.43
CA TYR A 168 -2.56 -11.81 -10.33
C TYR A 168 -1.87 -12.02 -11.68
N LEU A 169 -2.52 -12.71 -12.62
CA LEU A 169 -1.90 -13.08 -13.89
C LEU A 169 -1.35 -11.88 -14.69
N PRO A 170 -2.12 -10.82 -14.98
CA PRO A 170 -1.59 -9.67 -15.72
C PRO A 170 -0.51 -8.93 -14.93
N TYR A 171 -0.67 -8.79 -13.62
CA TYR A 171 0.30 -8.15 -12.73
C TYR A 171 1.66 -8.86 -12.74
N HIS A 172 1.64 -10.18 -12.49
CA HIS A 172 2.80 -11.04 -12.54
C HIS A 172 3.47 -11.02 -13.92
N THR A 173 2.67 -11.14 -14.97
CA THR A 173 3.17 -11.15 -16.34
C THR A 173 3.87 -9.84 -16.69
N HIS A 174 3.28 -8.69 -16.34
CA HIS A 174 3.89 -7.39 -16.58
C HIS A 174 5.21 -7.22 -15.80
N TYR A 175 5.22 -7.64 -14.53
CA TYR A 175 6.42 -7.57 -13.70
C TYR A 175 7.57 -8.42 -14.25
N HIS A 176 7.31 -9.66 -14.69
CA HIS A 176 8.36 -10.60 -15.12
C HIS A 176 8.70 -10.57 -16.62
N LEU A 177 7.80 -10.10 -17.50
CA LEU A 177 8.08 -10.00 -18.94
C LEU A 177 8.66 -8.64 -19.34
N CYS A 178 8.29 -7.56 -18.65
CA CYS A 178 8.78 -6.21 -18.94
C CYS A 178 9.85 -5.73 -17.95
N GLY A 179 9.97 -6.36 -16.78
CA GLY A 179 10.95 -6.06 -15.74
C GLY A 179 11.82 -7.27 -15.42
N HIS A 180 13.14 -7.05 -15.41
CA HIS A 180 14.19 -7.91 -14.84
C HIS A 180 13.88 -9.43 -14.72
N LYS A 181 14.37 -10.20 -15.70
CA LYS A 181 14.77 -11.59 -15.41
C LYS A 181 15.72 -11.53 -14.21
N LYS A 182 15.37 -12.18 -13.10
CA LYS A 182 16.36 -12.54 -12.08
C LYS A 182 17.49 -13.29 -12.81
N PRO A 183 18.77 -12.91 -12.66
CA PRO A 183 19.87 -13.79 -13.01
C PRO A 183 19.81 -15.09 -12.18
#